data_AF-A0AAD5ZEX1-F1
#
_entry.id   AF-A0AAD5ZEX1-F1
#
_cell.length_a   1.000
_cell.length_b   1.000
_cell.length_c   1.000
_cell.angle_alpha   90.00
_cell.angle_beta   90.00
_cell.angle_gamma   90.00
#
_symmetry.space_group_name_H-M   'P 1'
#
loop_
_entity.id
_entity.type
_entity.pdbx_description
1 polymer ?
#
loop_
_entity_poly.entity_id
_entity_poly.type
_entity_poly.pdbx_seq_one_letter_code
_entity_poly.pdbx_strand_id
1 'polypeptide(L)'
;MKVEKLLHMAGGAGDSSYAANSKIQEKAILKVKPILEEAIVEMHKNLHPKKMVVADLGCSSGPNTFLVLTEAMEIIGKQCHRLVLQPPEMQFFLNDLPGNDFNNIFQLLDSLEESLRADKNTSVPHFVAGLPGSFYGRLFPSQSVHFFHSSNSLHWISQVPEGLESNGNVHLNKGNIYIGKTSHPLVVKFYQEQFKRDFSLFLKLRFNELVPGGQMVLAFSGRKKRDIYNGELSTIWGLLSESLNSMVLEGLVKEETFDSFNPPFYAPSMEEAKAIVDEQGLFEIRDIQIFESNWDPYDDSDGDVVSDNIKTGVSYAMCIRSVLEPMIASHFGAAIVDELFSRFAMNVAKHLLKENTKLPILALRLKKKEQMFSDV
;
A
#
# COMPACT_ATOMS: atom_id res chain seq x y z
N MET A 1 11.48 3.76 -16.51
CA MET A 1 11.92 4.16 -15.14
C MET A 1 12.19 2.90 -14.29
N LYS A 2 13.31 2.76 -13.56
CA LYS A 2 13.54 1.58 -12.67
C LYS A 2 12.84 1.77 -11.32
N VAL A 3 11.64 1.22 -11.16
CA VAL A 3 10.79 1.39 -9.97
C VAL A 3 11.52 1.03 -8.67
N GLU A 4 12.24 -0.09 -8.63
CA GLU A 4 12.95 -0.57 -7.43
C GLU A 4 13.99 0.42 -6.86
N LYS A 5 14.44 1.39 -7.66
CA LYS A 5 15.42 2.41 -7.24
C LYS A 5 14.78 3.76 -6.87
N LEU A 6 13.53 3.98 -7.26
CA LEU A 6 12.90 5.31 -7.25
C LEU A 6 11.61 5.34 -6.45
N LEU A 7 10.95 4.19 -6.31
CA LEU A 7 9.80 4.03 -5.44
C LEU A 7 10.28 3.72 -4.03
N HIS A 8 10.21 4.72 -3.18
CA HIS A 8 10.28 4.61 -1.73
C HIS A 8 9.55 5.80 -1.13
N MET A 9 9.13 5.70 0.12
CA MET A 9 8.52 6.82 0.81
C MET A 9 9.59 7.83 1.26
N ALA A 10 9.18 9.07 1.55
CA ALA A 10 10.07 10.08 2.12
C ALA A 10 10.58 9.60 3.49
N GLY A 11 11.88 9.31 3.56
CA GLY A 11 12.52 8.76 4.76
C GLY A 11 12.73 9.78 5.88
N GLY A 12 13.31 9.31 6.98
CA GLY A 12 13.64 10.13 8.14
C GLY A 12 12.44 10.54 9.01
N ALA A 13 12.68 11.51 9.89
CA ALA A 13 11.75 11.95 10.94
C ALA A 13 11.42 13.46 10.85
N GLY A 14 11.65 14.09 9.70
CA GLY A 14 11.30 15.49 9.46
C GLY A 14 9.80 15.67 9.16
N ASP A 15 9.34 16.92 9.15
CA ASP A 15 7.91 17.26 8.97
C ASP A 15 7.31 16.78 7.64
N SER A 16 8.13 16.59 6.59
CA SER A 16 7.70 16.04 5.29
C SER A 16 7.88 14.52 5.17
N SER A 17 8.39 13.85 6.21
CA SER A 17 8.63 12.40 6.13
C SER A 17 7.33 11.61 6.15
N TYR A 18 7.39 10.40 5.62
CA TYR A 18 6.25 9.49 5.63
C TYR A 18 5.85 9.11 7.05
N ALA A 19 6.82 8.92 7.96
CA ALA A 19 6.56 8.61 9.36
C ALA A 19 5.67 9.66 10.05
N ALA A 20 5.80 10.94 9.68
CA ALA A 20 4.98 12.03 10.24
C ALA A 20 3.61 12.19 9.53
N ASN A 21 3.46 11.67 8.31
CA ASN A 21 2.33 11.97 7.43
C ASN A 21 1.51 10.73 7.00
N SER A 22 1.77 9.55 7.57
CA SER A 22 1.14 8.28 7.19
C SER A 22 -0.16 7.93 7.96
N LYS A 23 -0.87 8.94 8.49
CA LYS A 23 -2.05 8.72 9.34
C LYS A 23 -3.22 8.08 8.60
N ILE A 24 -3.37 8.34 7.29
CA ILE A 24 -4.39 7.68 6.46
C ILE A 24 -4.13 6.18 6.34
N GLN A 25 -2.87 5.79 6.18
CA GLN A 25 -2.44 4.39 6.10
C GLN A 25 -2.58 3.70 7.46
N GLU A 26 -2.31 4.41 8.56
CA GLU A 26 -2.60 3.92 9.92
C GLU A 26 -4.08 3.56 10.07
N LYS A 27 -4.99 4.46 9.69
CA LYS A 27 -6.44 4.19 9.73
C LYS A 27 -6.82 2.97 8.89
N ALA A 28 -6.21 2.81 7.71
CA ALA A 28 -6.49 1.65 6.87
C ALA A 28 -6.08 0.33 7.55
N ILE A 29 -4.91 0.30 8.20
CA ILE A 29 -4.46 -0.86 9.00
C ILE A 29 -5.46 -1.15 10.12
N LEU A 30 -5.86 -0.13 10.88
CA LEU A 30 -6.81 -0.27 11.99
C LEU A 30 -8.21 -0.71 11.54
N LYS A 31 -8.71 -0.23 10.39
CA LYS A 31 -10.00 -0.68 9.82
C LYS A 31 -9.97 -2.15 9.40
N VAL A 32 -8.81 -2.66 8.96
CA VAL A 32 -8.61 -4.06 8.55
C VAL A 32 -8.31 -4.99 9.74
N LYS A 33 -8.06 -4.44 10.94
CA LYS A 33 -7.75 -5.20 12.16
C LYS A 33 -8.71 -6.37 12.45
N PRO A 34 -10.05 -6.26 12.30
CA PRO A 34 -10.94 -7.40 12.54
C PRO A 34 -10.67 -8.56 11.58
N ILE A 35 -10.40 -8.28 10.31
CA ILE A 35 -10.05 -9.28 9.29
C ILE A 35 -8.71 -9.95 9.63
N LEU A 36 -7.74 -9.15 10.09
CA LEU A 36 -6.43 -9.63 10.55
C LEU A 36 -6.58 -10.58 11.75
N GLU A 37 -7.38 -10.20 12.75
CA GLU A 37 -7.65 -11.01 13.93
C GLU A 37 -8.26 -12.36 13.57
N GLU A 38 -9.32 -12.38 12.76
CA GLU A 38 -9.95 -13.62 12.33
C GLU A 38 -8.98 -14.53 11.57
N ALA A 39 -8.15 -13.95 10.70
CA ALA A 39 -7.19 -14.69 9.89
C ALA A 39 -6.10 -15.34 10.75
N ILE A 40 -5.49 -14.58 11.66
CA ILE A 40 -4.47 -15.10 12.58
C ILE A 40 -5.08 -16.14 13.52
N VAL A 41 -6.27 -15.90 14.06
CA VAL A 41 -6.93 -16.83 14.98
C VAL A 41 -7.26 -18.16 14.30
N GLU A 42 -7.86 -18.13 13.11
CA GLU A 42 -8.13 -19.36 12.35
C GLU A 42 -6.83 -20.11 12.03
N MET A 43 -5.83 -19.40 11.52
CA MET A 43 -4.56 -20.01 11.14
C MET A 43 -3.86 -20.66 12.34
N HIS A 44 -3.76 -19.96 13.47
CA HIS A 44 -3.14 -20.49 14.69
C HIS A 44 -3.88 -21.72 15.22
N LYS A 45 -5.23 -21.72 15.20
CA LYS A 45 -6.05 -22.88 15.61
C LYS A 45 -5.86 -24.09 14.70
N ASN A 46 -5.61 -23.88 13.42
CA ASN A 46 -5.50 -25.01 12.49
C ASN A 46 -4.08 -25.57 12.46
N LEU A 47 -3.07 -24.70 12.48
CA LEU A 47 -1.67 -25.10 12.30
C LEU A 47 -0.96 -25.47 13.60
N HIS A 48 -1.40 -24.94 14.76
CA HIS A 48 -0.70 -25.09 16.05
C HIS A 48 0.84 -24.95 15.93
N PRO A 49 1.33 -23.88 15.30
CA PRO A 49 2.74 -23.77 15.00
C PRO A 49 3.55 -23.63 16.30
N LYS A 50 4.73 -24.25 16.37
CA LYS A 50 5.71 -23.92 17.42
C LYS A 50 6.50 -22.64 17.09
N LYS A 51 6.64 -22.36 15.80
CA LYS A 51 7.29 -21.17 15.24
C LYS A 51 6.37 -20.57 14.20
N MET A 52 6.08 -19.28 14.29
CA MET A 52 5.17 -18.59 13.38
C MET A 52 5.92 -17.50 12.64
N VAL A 53 6.06 -17.67 11.33
CA VAL A 53 6.69 -16.69 10.44
C VAL A 53 5.61 -15.78 9.86
N VAL A 54 5.73 -14.49 10.14
CA VAL A 54 4.85 -13.43 9.65
C VAL A 54 5.68 -12.48 8.80
N ALA A 55 5.19 -12.09 7.63
CA ALA A 55 5.88 -11.13 6.78
C ALA A 55 4.94 -9.99 6.39
N ASP A 56 5.38 -8.76 6.63
CA ASP A 56 4.71 -7.53 6.20
C ASP A 56 5.36 -7.04 4.90
N LEU A 57 4.60 -7.03 3.81
CA LEU A 57 5.10 -6.76 2.46
C LEU A 57 4.76 -5.33 2.03
N GLY A 58 5.80 -4.53 1.85
CA GLY A 58 5.72 -3.08 1.68
C GLY A 58 5.46 -2.40 3.02
N CYS A 59 6.38 -2.60 3.97
CA CYS A 59 6.24 -2.14 5.35
C CYS A 59 6.51 -0.63 5.52
N SER A 60 7.11 0.02 4.50
CA SER A 60 7.59 1.41 4.53
C SER A 60 8.53 1.67 5.71
N SER A 61 8.59 2.92 6.15
CA SER A 61 9.31 3.40 7.35
C SER A 61 8.33 4.04 8.34
N GLY A 62 8.76 4.16 9.61
CA GLY A 62 8.00 4.84 10.65
C GLY A 62 7.09 3.93 11.49
N PRO A 63 6.19 4.51 12.29
CA PRO A 63 5.48 3.79 13.35
C PRO A 63 4.46 2.76 12.83
N ASN A 64 3.89 2.98 11.64
CA ASN A 64 2.88 2.09 11.07
C ASN A 64 3.38 0.66 10.84
N THR A 65 4.67 0.51 10.54
CA THR A 65 5.35 -0.78 10.37
C THR A 65 5.14 -1.70 11.59
N PHE A 66 5.10 -1.12 12.80
CA PHE A 66 5.01 -1.90 14.03
C PHE A 66 3.58 -2.27 14.42
N LEU A 67 2.56 -1.60 13.87
CA LEU A 67 1.17 -1.87 14.21
C LEU A 67 0.79 -3.32 13.90
N VAL A 68 1.12 -3.80 12.71
CA VAL A 68 0.83 -5.18 12.29
C VAL A 68 1.52 -6.19 13.21
N LEU A 69 2.76 -5.87 13.61
CA LEU A 69 3.58 -6.68 14.50
C LEU A 69 2.94 -6.82 15.88
N THR A 70 2.64 -5.67 16.51
CA THR A 70 2.06 -5.61 17.85
C THR A 70 0.67 -6.22 17.88
N GLU A 71 -0.14 -5.99 16.85
CA GLU A 71 -1.48 -6.58 16.73
C GLU A 71 -1.39 -8.11 16.61
N ALA A 72 -0.53 -8.63 15.74
CA ALA A 72 -0.34 -10.07 15.61
C ALA A 72 0.12 -10.73 16.91
N MET A 73 1.04 -10.10 17.64
CA MET A 73 1.49 -10.56 18.95
C MET A 73 0.37 -10.54 19.99
N GLU A 74 -0.41 -9.46 20.04
CA GLU A 74 -1.54 -9.31 20.98
C GLU A 74 -2.62 -10.38 20.71
N ILE A 75 -2.98 -10.61 19.44
CA ILE A 75 -3.95 -11.63 19.04
C ILE A 75 -3.49 -13.02 19.48
N ILE A 76 -2.24 -13.38 19.18
CA ILE A 76 -1.66 -14.67 19.55
C ILE A 76 -1.57 -14.81 21.08
N GLY A 77 -1.09 -13.78 21.77
CA GLY A 77 -0.98 -13.77 23.23
C GLY A 77 -2.32 -14.01 23.91
N LYS A 78 -3.36 -13.26 23.52
CA LYS A 78 -4.73 -13.42 24.03
C LYS A 78 -5.28 -14.82 23.74
N GLN A 79 -5.05 -15.32 22.53
CA GLN A 79 -5.54 -16.64 22.13
C GLN A 79 -4.86 -17.76 22.91
N CYS A 80 -3.53 -17.74 23.04
CA CYS A 80 -2.78 -18.72 23.80
C CYS A 80 -3.14 -18.69 25.28
N HIS A 81 -3.30 -17.50 25.86
CA HIS A 81 -3.79 -17.36 27.23
C HIS A 81 -5.16 -18.01 27.43
N ARG A 82 -6.13 -17.71 26.54
CA ARG A 82 -7.48 -18.30 26.59
C ARG A 82 -7.49 -19.83 26.44
N LEU A 83 -6.59 -20.37 25.61
CA LEU A 83 -6.50 -21.81 25.34
C LEU A 83 -5.54 -22.54 26.28
N VAL A 84 -4.91 -21.84 27.22
CA VAL A 84 -3.86 -22.37 28.12
C VAL A 84 -2.71 -23.04 27.32
N LEU A 85 -2.31 -22.39 26.23
CA LEU A 85 -1.21 -22.79 25.37
C LEU A 85 0.02 -21.91 25.59
N GLN A 86 1.19 -22.46 25.32
CA GLN A 86 2.40 -21.65 25.17
C GLN A 86 2.36 -20.92 23.83
N PRO A 87 2.71 -19.61 23.78
CA PRO A 87 2.78 -18.88 22.53
C PRO A 87 3.92 -19.43 21.63
N PRO A 88 3.75 -19.40 20.29
CA PRO A 88 4.83 -19.73 19.37
C PRO A 88 5.96 -18.70 19.43
N GLU A 89 7.15 -19.11 19.01
CA GLU A 89 8.21 -18.15 18.66
C GLU A 89 7.81 -17.45 17.36
N MET A 90 7.55 -16.14 17.42
CA MET A 90 7.16 -15.35 16.27
C MET A 90 8.39 -14.78 15.56
N GLN A 91 8.49 -14.95 14.25
CA GLN A 91 9.52 -14.34 13.43
C GLN A 91 8.87 -13.42 12.41
N PHE A 92 9.16 -12.14 12.52
CA PHE A 92 8.65 -11.10 11.66
C PHE A 92 9.67 -10.69 10.62
N PHE A 93 9.23 -10.61 9.37
CA PHE A 93 9.99 -10.06 8.26
C PHE A 93 9.33 -8.78 7.77
N LEU A 94 10.04 -7.68 7.89
CA LEU A 94 9.66 -6.37 7.38
C LEU A 94 10.24 -6.25 5.97
N ASN A 95 9.40 -6.43 4.95
CA ASN A 95 9.82 -6.36 3.56
C ASN A 95 9.47 -5.01 2.94
N ASP A 96 10.43 -4.44 2.23
CA ASP A 96 10.22 -3.29 1.35
C ASP A 96 11.30 -3.28 0.26
N LEU A 97 11.22 -2.33 -0.68
CA LEU A 97 12.24 -2.14 -1.71
C LEU A 97 13.58 -1.72 -1.10
N PRO A 98 14.72 -2.00 -1.77
CA PRO A 98 16.05 -1.71 -1.22
C PRO A 98 16.30 -0.23 -0.88
N GLY A 99 15.56 0.70 -1.50
CA GLY A 99 15.66 2.13 -1.23
C GLY A 99 14.90 2.61 0.02
N ASN A 100 14.16 1.73 0.70
CA ASN A 100 13.42 2.08 1.91
C ASN A 100 14.35 2.41 3.10
N ASP A 101 13.87 3.24 4.02
CA ASP A 101 14.62 3.66 5.21
C ASP A 101 14.55 2.61 6.33
N PHE A 102 15.18 1.45 6.10
CA PHE A 102 15.30 0.40 7.12
C PHE A 102 16.08 0.86 8.36
N ASN A 103 16.99 1.83 8.21
CA ASN A 103 17.73 2.38 9.35
C ASN A 103 16.78 3.05 10.35
N ASN A 104 15.83 3.85 9.87
CA ASN A 104 14.82 4.45 10.72
C ASN A 104 13.96 3.39 11.43
N ILE A 105 13.56 2.32 10.73
CA ILE A 105 12.82 1.20 11.34
C ILE A 105 13.62 0.58 12.48
N PHE A 106 14.88 0.22 12.26
CA PHE A 106 15.68 -0.44 13.30
C PHE A 106 15.98 0.47 14.50
N GLN A 107 16.08 1.79 14.30
CA GLN A 107 16.19 2.74 15.40
C GLN A 107 14.90 2.81 16.24
N LEU A 108 13.73 2.76 15.59
CA LEU A 108 12.44 2.79 16.27
C LEU A 108 12.13 1.45 16.98
N LEU A 109 12.65 0.33 16.46
CA LEU A 109 12.47 -0.99 17.05
C LEU A 109 13.00 -1.04 18.49
N ASP A 110 14.15 -0.42 18.77
CA ASP A 110 14.70 -0.39 20.14
C ASP A 110 13.73 0.24 21.15
N SER A 111 13.05 1.34 20.76
CA SER A 111 12.05 1.99 21.59
C SER A 111 10.79 1.14 21.78
N LEU A 112 10.38 0.40 20.75
CA LEU A 112 9.27 -0.55 20.84
C LEU A 112 9.60 -1.68 21.82
N GLU A 113 10.80 -2.26 21.73
CA GLU A 113 11.25 -3.35 22.61
C GLU A 113 11.33 -2.90 24.09
N GLU A 114 11.72 -1.65 24.36
CA GLU A 114 11.64 -1.07 25.70
C GLU A 114 10.18 -0.99 26.21
N SER A 115 9.27 -0.52 25.36
CA SER A 115 7.84 -0.46 25.71
C SER A 115 7.25 -1.85 25.96
N LEU A 116 7.57 -2.84 25.13
CA LEU A 116 7.09 -4.21 25.27
C LEU A 116 7.63 -4.89 26.53
N ARG A 117 8.90 -4.64 26.91
CA ARG A 117 9.48 -5.17 28.15
C ARG A 117 8.85 -4.59 29.41
N ALA A 118 8.35 -3.35 29.34
CA ALA A 118 7.65 -2.72 30.45
C ALA A 118 6.24 -3.31 30.67
N ASP A 119 5.61 -3.82 29.61
CA ASP A 119 4.31 -4.47 29.68
C ASP A 119 4.43 -5.95 30.09
N LYS A 120 4.17 -6.24 31.36
CA LYS A 120 4.24 -7.59 31.93
C LYS A 120 3.16 -8.55 31.41
N ASN A 121 2.15 -8.06 30.69
CA ASN A 121 1.05 -8.89 30.20
C ASN A 121 1.31 -9.52 28.82
N THR A 122 2.41 -9.15 28.15
CA THR A 122 2.62 -9.48 26.73
C THR A 122 4.01 -10.10 26.51
N SER A 123 4.17 -11.38 26.83
CA SER A 123 5.43 -12.09 26.56
C SER A 123 5.24 -13.16 25.48
N VAL A 124 5.00 -12.70 24.25
CA VAL A 124 5.13 -13.55 23.06
C VAL A 124 6.58 -13.44 22.57
N PRO A 125 7.36 -14.54 22.56
CA PRO A 125 8.73 -14.50 22.06
C PRO A 125 8.72 -14.08 20.59
N HIS A 126 9.50 -13.05 20.24
CA HIS A 126 9.50 -12.50 18.89
C HIS A 126 10.88 -12.08 18.41
N PHE A 127 11.05 -12.09 17.09
CA PHE A 127 12.27 -11.69 16.38
C PHE A 127 11.88 -10.89 15.15
N VAL A 128 12.57 -9.77 14.91
CA VAL A 128 12.28 -8.89 13.77
C VAL A 128 13.49 -8.84 12.84
N ALA A 129 13.26 -8.98 11.54
CA ALA A 129 14.28 -8.87 10.51
C ALA A 129 13.80 -7.99 9.34
N GLY A 130 14.69 -7.18 8.77
CA GLY A 130 14.43 -6.49 7.51
C GLY A 130 14.72 -7.40 6.31
N LEU A 131 13.91 -7.31 5.27
CA LEU A 131 14.03 -8.10 4.05
C LEU A 131 13.92 -7.20 2.80
N PRO A 132 15.03 -6.62 2.32
CA PRO A 132 15.00 -5.75 1.16
C PRO A 132 14.77 -6.56 -0.13
N GLY A 133 13.79 -6.15 -0.93
CA GLY A 133 13.48 -6.76 -2.21
C GLY A 133 12.05 -6.50 -2.68
N SER A 134 11.83 -6.58 -3.99
CA SER A 134 10.48 -6.47 -4.56
C SER A 134 9.64 -7.71 -4.20
N PHE A 135 8.42 -7.49 -3.72
CA PHE A 135 7.45 -8.57 -3.57
C PHE A 135 6.92 -9.11 -4.90
N TYR A 136 7.30 -8.54 -6.04
CA TYR A 136 7.12 -9.17 -7.34
C TYR A 136 8.23 -10.17 -7.69
N GLY A 137 9.16 -10.41 -6.75
CA GLY A 137 10.14 -11.50 -6.76
C GLY A 137 9.93 -12.52 -5.64
N ARG A 138 10.73 -13.59 -5.68
CA ARG A 138 10.85 -14.54 -4.57
C ARG A 138 11.56 -13.85 -3.41
N LEU A 139 10.95 -13.89 -2.23
CA LEU A 139 11.47 -13.31 -0.99
C LEU A 139 11.84 -14.40 0.02
N PHE A 140 11.14 -15.53 -0.04
CA PHE A 140 11.27 -16.60 0.94
C PHE A 140 11.52 -17.96 0.28
N PRO A 141 12.14 -18.91 1.01
CA PRO A 141 12.09 -20.32 0.67
C PRO A 141 10.64 -20.82 0.52
N SER A 142 10.48 -21.94 -0.17
CA SER A 142 9.15 -22.52 -0.35
C SER A 142 8.60 -23.03 0.98
N GLN A 143 7.31 -22.79 1.22
CA GLN A 143 6.60 -23.26 2.42
C GLN A 143 7.27 -22.86 3.75
N SER A 144 7.75 -21.62 3.87
CA SER A 144 8.40 -21.13 5.09
C SER A 144 7.62 -20.02 5.81
N VAL A 145 6.61 -19.43 5.17
CA VAL A 145 5.83 -18.32 5.74
C VAL A 145 4.45 -18.81 6.17
N HIS A 146 4.01 -18.41 7.36
CA HIS A 146 2.69 -18.78 7.87
C HIS A 146 1.65 -17.73 7.46
N PHE A 147 2.02 -16.46 7.63
CA PHE A 147 1.12 -15.35 7.40
C PHE A 147 1.80 -14.23 6.60
N PHE A 148 1.15 -13.77 5.53
CA PHE A 148 1.52 -12.53 4.86
C PHE A 148 0.53 -11.42 5.18
N HIS A 149 1.05 -10.24 5.51
CA HIS A 149 0.30 -9.01 5.54
C HIS A 149 0.83 -8.07 4.45
N SER A 150 -0.03 -7.25 3.86
CA SER A 150 0.37 -6.13 3.03
C SER A 150 -0.70 -5.05 3.11
N SER A 151 -0.32 -3.83 3.46
CA SER A 151 -1.24 -2.69 3.52
C SER A 151 -0.69 -1.50 2.72
N ASN A 152 -1.52 -0.93 1.85
CA ASN A 152 -1.20 0.22 1.01
C ASN A 152 0.04 0.06 0.12
N SER A 153 0.28 -1.15 -0.38
CA SER A 153 1.50 -1.44 -1.18
C SER A 153 1.21 -2.07 -2.54
N LEU A 154 0.18 -2.91 -2.67
CA LEU A 154 -0.10 -3.67 -3.90
C LEU A 154 -0.69 -2.86 -5.08
N HIS A 155 -1.05 -1.59 -4.84
CA HIS A 155 -1.39 -0.67 -5.93
C HIS A 155 -0.16 -0.13 -6.66
N TRP A 156 1.04 -0.27 -6.08
CA TRP A 156 2.30 0.01 -6.77
C TRP A 156 2.66 -1.15 -7.68
N ILE A 157 2.51 -0.96 -8.99
CA ILE A 157 2.83 -1.96 -10.00
C ILE A 157 4.35 -2.01 -10.26
N SER A 158 4.83 -3.12 -10.83
CA SER A 158 6.27 -3.41 -10.94
C SER A 158 7.02 -2.42 -11.85
N GLN A 159 6.31 -1.82 -12.81
CA GLN A 159 6.83 -0.86 -13.76
C GLN A 159 5.73 0.05 -14.30
N VAL A 160 6.14 1.17 -14.90
CA VAL A 160 5.24 1.96 -15.75
C VAL A 160 4.79 1.06 -16.90
N PRO A 161 3.49 0.99 -17.24
CA PRO A 161 3.01 0.08 -18.27
C PRO A 161 3.74 0.24 -19.61
N GLU A 162 4.14 -0.90 -20.17
CA GLU A 162 4.77 -0.97 -21.49
C GLU A 162 3.79 -0.41 -22.54
N GLY A 163 4.27 0.51 -23.36
CA GLY A 163 3.43 1.24 -24.33
C GLY A 163 3.04 2.65 -23.91
N LEU A 164 3.23 3.03 -22.65
CA LEU A 164 3.20 4.45 -22.22
C LEU A 164 4.56 5.14 -22.37
N GLU A 165 5.65 4.36 -22.43
CA GLU A 165 6.97 4.87 -22.75
C GLU A 165 7.01 5.36 -24.22
N SER A 166 7.57 6.54 -24.44
CA SER A 166 7.46 7.30 -25.69
C SER A 166 7.97 6.54 -26.92
N ASN A 167 7.08 5.94 -27.69
CA ASN A 167 7.41 5.46 -29.03
C ASN A 167 7.36 6.64 -30.02
N GLY A 168 8.47 7.38 -30.13
CA GLY A 168 8.64 8.41 -31.15
C GLY A 168 7.94 9.76 -30.88
N ASN A 169 8.14 10.33 -29.69
CA ASN A 169 7.68 11.67 -29.26
C ASN A 169 6.15 11.85 -29.05
N VAL A 170 5.35 10.79 -29.11
CA VAL A 170 3.92 10.87 -28.80
C VAL A 170 3.67 10.29 -27.41
N HIS A 171 3.25 11.15 -26.48
CA HIS A 171 2.80 10.75 -25.14
C HIS A 171 1.31 10.42 -25.18
N LEU A 172 0.96 9.14 -24.99
CA LEU A 172 -0.43 8.68 -25.01
C LEU A 172 -1.29 9.25 -23.87
N ASN A 173 -0.66 9.61 -22.74
CA ASN A 173 -1.33 10.18 -21.58
C ASN A 173 -1.11 11.70 -21.46
N LYS A 174 -0.90 12.39 -22.59
CA LYS A 174 -0.65 13.83 -22.64
C LYS A 174 -1.62 14.62 -21.75
N GLY A 175 -1.10 15.57 -20.98
CA GLY A 175 -1.89 16.40 -20.07
C GLY A 175 -2.33 15.72 -18.77
N ASN A 176 -1.95 14.46 -18.54
CA ASN A 176 -2.29 13.71 -17.33
C ASN A 176 -1.06 12.95 -16.83
N ILE A 177 -0.98 12.74 -15.53
CA ILE A 177 0.04 11.85 -14.94
C ILE A 177 -0.49 10.45 -14.65
N TYR A 178 -1.80 10.25 -14.59
CA TYR A 178 -2.44 8.93 -14.41
C TYR A 178 -3.69 8.83 -15.29
N ILE A 179 -4.50 7.77 -15.16
CA ILE A 179 -5.79 7.65 -15.83
C ILE A 179 -6.72 8.77 -15.34
N GLY A 180 -7.09 9.66 -16.27
CA GLY A 180 -8.03 10.75 -16.07
C GLY A 180 -9.06 10.83 -17.20
N LYS A 181 -9.98 11.80 -17.10
CA LYS A 181 -11.13 11.94 -18.01
C LYS A 181 -10.76 12.03 -19.50
N THR A 182 -9.57 12.55 -19.80
CA THR A 182 -9.08 12.76 -21.17
C THR A 182 -8.10 11.68 -21.62
N SER A 183 -7.78 10.70 -20.77
CA SER A 183 -6.85 9.63 -21.11
C SER A 183 -7.41 8.74 -22.22
N HIS A 184 -6.56 8.37 -23.17
CA HIS A 184 -6.92 7.46 -24.24
C HIS A 184 -7.25 6.06 -23.67
N PRO A 185 -8.23 5.31 -24.22
CA PRO A 185 -8.58 3.97 -23.72
C PRO A 185 -7.43 2.95 -23.68
N LEU A 186 -6.40 3.15 -24.51
CA LEU A 186 -5.19 2.33 -24.45
C LEU A 186 -4.40 2.52 -23.15
N VAL A 187 -4.40 3.74 -22.57
CA VAL A 187 -3.74 4.00 -21.28
C VAL A 187 -4.35 3.12 -20.20
N VAL A 188 -5.68 3.09 -20.14
CA VAL A 188 -6.44 2.23 -19.22
C VAL A 188 -6.07 0.76 -19.42
N LYS A 189 -6.10 0.30 -20.68
CA LYS A 189 -5.78 -1.07 -21.03
C LYS A 189 -4.37 -1.47 -20.57
N PHE A 190 -3.36 -0.64 -20.80
CA PHE A 190 -1.98 -0.96 -20.42
C PHE A 190 -1.81 -1.06 -18.90
N TYR A 191 -2.43 -0.15 -18.14
CA TYR A 191 -2.43 -0.22 -16.67
C TYR A 191 -3.15 -1.48 -16.16
N GLN A 192 -4.31 -1.83 -16.74
CA GLN A 192 -5.04 -3.06 -16.41
C GLN A 192 -4.21 -4.33 -16.68
N GLU A 193 -3.58 -4.40 -17.84
CA GLU A 193 -2.73 -5.53 -18.23
C GLU A 193 -1.49 -5.64 -17.33
N GLN A 194 -0.85 -4.51 -16.99
CA GLN A 194 0.28 -4.48 -16.07
C GLN A 194 -0.11 -4.97 -14.67
N PHE A 195 -1.20 -4.44 -14.10
CA PHE A 195 -1.70 -4.89 -12.80
C PHE A 195 -2.08 -6.37 -12.80
N LYS A 196 -2.76 -6.85 -13.85
CA LYS A 196 -3.10 -8.27 -13.98
C LYS A 196 -1.84 -9.15 -13.97
N ARG A 197 -0.80 -8.79 -14.72
CA ARG A 197 0.49 -9.51 -14.74
C ARG A 197 1.11 -9.54 -13.34
N ASP A 198 1.23 -8.38 -12.73
CA ASP A 198 1.91 -8.19 -11.44
C ASP A 198 1.19 -8.88 -10.28
N PHE A 199 -0.12 -8.68 -10.16
CA PHE A 199 -0.90 -9.29 -9.08
C PHE A 199 -0.99 -10.81 -9.24
N SER A 200 -1.10 -11.32 -10.47
CA SER A 200 -1.02 -12.77 -10.74
C SER A 200 0.34 -13.35 -10.32
N LEU A 201 1.44 -12.66 -10.64
CA LEU A 201 2.78 -13.07 -10.27
C LEU A 201 2.96 -13.06 -8.75
N PHE A 202 2.55 -11.98 -8.08
CA PHE A 202 2.54 -11.86 -6.63
C PHE A 202 1.83 -13.06 -5.98
N LEU A 203 0.60 -13.37 -6.40
CA LEU A 203 -0.17 -14.50 -5.86
C LEU A 203 0.56 -15.83 -6.04
N LYS A 204 1.13 -16.11 -7.22
CA LYS A 204 1.92 -17.33 -7.47
C LYS A 204 3.14 -17.44 -6.55
N LEU A 205 3.87 -16.34 -6.37
CA LEU A 205 5.07 -16.31 -5.53
C LEU A 205 4.69 -16.56 -4.06
N ARG A 206 3.71 -15.82 -3.54
CA ARG A 206 3.25 -15.98 -2.16
C ARG A 206 2.65 -17.34 -1.89
N PHE A 207 1.92 -17.91 -2.86
CA PHE A 207 1.40 -19.27 -2.75
C PHE A 207 2.53 -20.29 -2.53
N ASN A 208 3.64 -20.17 -3.27
CA ASN A 208 4.78 -21.08 -3.14
C ASN A 208 5.52 -20.92 -1.81
N GLU A 209 5.55 -19.71 -1.26
CA GLU A 209 6.24 -19.37 -0.01
C GLU A 209 5.42 -19.70 1.24
N LEU A 210 4.08 -19.70 1.14
CA LEU A 210 3.19 -20.06 2.23
C LEU A 210 3.26 -21.55 2.58
N VAL A 211 3.26 -21.86 3.88
CA VAL A 211 2.99 -23.21 4.39
C VAL A 211 1.57 -23.67 4.01
N PRO A 212 1.30 -24.99 3.93
CA PRO A 212 -0.06 -25.49 3.83
C PRO A 212 -0.95 -24.91 4.95
N GLY A 213 -2.13 -24.41 4.60
CA GLY A 213 -3.05 -23.74 5.54
C GLY A 213 -2.66 -22.31 5.94
N GLY A 214 -1.54 -21.78 5.45
CA GLY A 214 -1.14 -20.38 5.63
C GLY A 214 -2.13 -19.40 4.99
N GLN A 215 -2.13 -18.16 5.50
CA GLN A 215 -3.09 -17.13 5.10
C GLN A 215 -2.41 -15.82 4.73
N MET A 216 -3.14 -14.95 4.03
CA MET A 216 -2.74 -13.58 3.74
C MET A 216 -3.88 -12.61 4.00
N VAL A 217 -3.55 -11.43 4.49
CA VAL A 217 -4.46 -10.27 4.52
C VAL A 217 -3.83 -9.15 3.70
N LEU A 218 -4.55 -8.72 2.66
CA LEU A 218 -4.09 -7.73 1.69
C LEU A 218 -5.03 -6.53 1.74
N ALA A 219 -4.49 -5.33 1.94
CA ALA A 219 -5.23 -4.08 1.90
C ALA A 219 -4.54 -3.09 0.96
N PHE A 220 -5.24 -2.53 -0.02
CA PHE A 220 -4.63 -1.57 -0.95
C PHE A 220 -5.67 -0.66 -1.59
N SER A 221 -5.22 0.54 -1.99
CA SER A 221 -6.02 1.49 -2.76
C SER A 221 -6.66 0.85 -3.99
N GLY A 222 -7.96 1.08 -4.16
CA GLY A 222 -8.70 0.65 -5.33
C GLY A 222 -9.79 1.64 -5.67
N ARG A 223 -10.81 1.16 -6.39
CA ARG A 223 -11.97 1.98 -6.77
C ARG A 223 -13.28 1.25 -6.51
N LYS A 224 -14.29 2.02 -6.11
CA LYS A 224 -15.66 1.53 -5.92
C LYS A 224 -16.42 1.43 -7.24
N LYS A 225 -16.28 2.46 -8.06
CA LYS A 225 -17.01 2.58 -9.32
C LYS A 225 -16.32 1.75 -10.40
N ARG A 226 -17.13 1.17 -11.28
CA ARG A 226 -16.64 0.54 -12.52
C ARG A 226 -16.03 1.57 -13.47
N ASP A 227 -16.49 2.82 -13.38
CA ASP A 227 -15.90 3.92 -14.13
C ASP A 227 -14.50 4.24 -13.59
N ILE A 228 -13.51 3.98 -14.44
CA ILE A 228 -12.08 4.18 -14.16
C ILE A 228 -11.62 5.61 -14.49
N TYR A 229 -12.38 6.34 -15.30
CA TYR A 229 -12.06 7.70 -15.69
C TYR A 229 -12.53 8.72 -14.65
N ASN A 230 -13.60 8.38 -13.92
CA ASN A 230 -14.22 9.23 -12.89
C ASN A 230 -14.31 8.48 -11.56
N GLY A 231 -13.20 8.45 -10.83
CA GLY A 231 -13.10 7.89 -9.49
C GLY A 231 -12.30 8.77 -8.54
N GLU A 232 -12.34 8.42 -7.27
CA GLU A 232 -11.73 9.19 -6.18
C GLU A 232 -10.21 9.33 -6.37
N LEU A 233 -9.54 8.26 -6.82
CA LEU A 233 -8.12 8.29 -7.17
C LEU A 233 -7.83 9.07 -8.45
N SER A 234 -8.70 9.00 -9.46
CA SER A 234 -8.59 9.82 -10.67
C SER A 234 -8.68 11.31 -10.33
N THR A 235 -9.49 11.69 -9.33
CA THR A 235 -9.57 13.07 -8.82
C THR A 235 -8.25 13.50 -8.19
N ILE A 236 -7.64 12.68 -7.32
CA ILE A 236 -6.37 13.01 -6.65
C ILE A 236 -5.26 13.26 -7.67
N TRP A 237 -5.08 12.30 -8.59
CA TRP A 237 -4.08 12.43 -9.66
C TRP A 237 -4.40 13.57 -10.63
N GLY A 238 -5.69 13.86 -10.84
CA GLY A 238 -6.15 15.01 -11.63
C GLY A 238 -5.75 16.34 -11.00
N LEU A 239 -6.00 16.55 -9.70
CA LEU A 239 -5.62 17.76 -8.97
C LEU A 239 -4.09 17.97 -8.96
N LEU A 240 -3.31 16.88 -8.88
CA LEU A 240 -1.86 16.95 -9.00
C LEU A 240 -1.41 17.27 -10.44
N SER A 241 -2.08 16.70 -11.44
CA SER A 241 -1.85 17.01 -12.86
C SER A 241 -2.17 18.49 -13.17
N GLU A 242 -3.26 19.03 -12.63
CA GLU A 242 -3.61 20.46 -12.75
C GLU A 242 -2.53 21.36 -12.14
N SER A 243 -1.96 20.94 -11.00
CA SER A 243 -0.88 21.66 -10.33
C SER A 243 0.37 21.69 -11.22
N LEU A 244 0.80 20.54 -11.77
CA LEU A 244 1.91 20.46 -12.71
C LEU A 244 1.65 21.27 -13.99
N ASN A 245 0.45 21.18 -14.56
CA ASN A 245 0.09 21.92 -15.76
C ASN A 245 0.14 23.45 -15.53
N SER A 246 -0.26 23.94 -14.35
CA SER A 246 -0.10 25.37 -14.02
C SER A 246 1.37 25.81 -14.01
N MET A 247 2.27 24.94 -13.54
CA MET A 247 3.71 25.20 -13.57
C MET A 247 4.28 25.14 -14.98
N VAL A 248 3.71 24.32 -15.87
CA VAL A 248 4.04 24.31 -17.31
C VAL A 248 3.65 25.64 -17.97
N LEU A 249 2.45 26.14 -17.70
CA LEU A 249 1.96 27.42 -18.24
C LEU A 249 2.82 28.62 -17.78
N GLU A 250 3.41 28.54 -16.59
CA GLU A 250 4.33 29.55 -16.05
C GLU A 250 5.80 29.34 -16.48
N GLY A 251 6.10 28.27 -17.22
CA GLY A 251 7.45 27.96 -17.69
C GLY A 251 8.38 27.39 -16.62
N LEU A 252 7.86 26.98 -15.46
CA LEU A 252 8.62 26.35 -14.37
C LEU A 252 8.91 24.86 -14.65
N VAL A 253 8.03 24.21 -15.43
CA VAL A 253 8.17 22.81 -15.86
C VAL A 253 8.04 22.73 -17.37
N LYS A 254 8.84 21.89 -18.04
CA LYS A 254 8.70 21.65 -19.47
C LYS A 254 7.50 20.74 -19.73
N GLU A 255 6.69 21.07 -20.73
CA GLU A 255 5.51 20.26 -21.14
C GLU A 255 5.90 18.80 -21.43
N GLU A 256 7.02 18.57 -22.14
CA GLU A 256 7.53 17.22 -22.42
C GLU A 256 7.90 16.44 -21.15
N THR A 257 8.45 17.11 -20.13
CA THR A 257 8.76 16.48 -18.84
C THR A 257 7.49 16.11 -18.08
N PHE A 258 6.45 16.94 -18.17
CA PHE A 258 5.14 16.64 -17.62
C PHE A 258 4.45 15.47 -18.33
N ASP A 259 4.36 15.52 -19.66
CA ASP A 259 3.68 14.50 -20.48
C ASP A 259 4.35 13.12 -20.43
N SER A 260 5.65 13.07 -20.12
CA SER A 260 6.40 11.82 -19.95
C SER A 260 6.25 11.19 -18.56
N PHE A 261 5.70 11.90 -17.57
CA PHE A 261 5.59 11.40 -16.21
C PHE A 261 4.33 10.54 -16.02
N ASN A 262 4.52 9.24 -15.78
CA ASN A 262 3.46 8.31 -15.43
C ASN A 262 3.92 7.46 -14.24
N PRO A 263 3.25 7.49 -13.08
CA PRO A 263 3.64 6.70 -11.93
C PRO A 263 3.27 5.22 -12.16
N PRO A 264 4.07 4.28 -11.61
CA PRO A 264 3.76 2.86 -11.60
C PRO A 264 2.70 2.57 -10.52
N PHE A 265 1.52 3.12 -10.69
CA PHE A 265 0.39 3.01 -9.77
C PHE A 265 -0.85 2.54 -10.51
N TYR A 266 -1.60 1.60 -9.95
CA TYR A 266 -2.91 1.23 -10.46
C TYR A 266 -3.89 0.94 -9.33
N ALA A 267 -5.09 1.52 -9.45
CA ALA A 267 -6.18 1.34 -8.51
C ALA A 267 -7.26 0.41 -9.09
N PRO A 268 -7.21 -0.91 -8.83
CA PRO A 268 -8.15 -1.86 -9.39
C PRO A 268 -9.55 -1.71 -8.78
N SER A 269 -10.57 -2.22 -9.47
CA SER A 269 -11.86 -2.48 -8.82
C SER A 269 -11.80 -3.80 -8.03
N MET A 270 -12.75 -4.01 -7.11
CA MET A 270 -12.82 -5.27 -6.38
C MET A 270 -13.09 -6.46 -7.32
N GLU A 271 -13.88 -6.26 -8.38
CA GLU A 271 -14.13 -7.28 -9.39
C GLU A 271 -12.85 -7.66 -10.15
N GLU A 272 -11.99 -6.70 -10.50
CA GLU A 272 -10.71 -6.97 -11.14
C GLU A 272 -9.79 -7.79 -10.22
N ALA A 273 -9.64 -7.37 -8.96
CA ALA A 273 -8.82 -8.08 -7.98
C ALA A 273 -9.34 -9.51 -7.73
N LYS A 274 -10.65 -9.67 -7.52
CA LYS A 274 -11.29 -10.98 -7.32
C LYS A 274 -11.14 -11.88 -8.54
N ALA A 275 -11.37 -11.35 -9.75
CA ALA A 275 -11.26 -12.12 -10.98
C ALA A 275 -9.84 -12.70 -11.15
N ILE A 276 -8.80 -11.93 -10.80
CA ILE A 276 -7.41 -12.41 -10.85
C ILE A 276 -7.18 -13.53 -9.83
N VAL A 277 -7.66 -13.38 -8.58
CA VAL A 277 -7.54 -14.43 -7.55
C VAL A 277 -8.23 -15.72 -7.99
N ASP A 278 -9.44 -15.60 -8.53
CA ASP A 278 -10.23 -16.73 -9.03
C ASP A 278 -9.55 -17.40 -10.24
N GLU A 279 -9.03 -16.63 -11.20
CA GLU A 279 -8.32 -17.11 -12.39
C GLU A 279 -7.04 -17.87 -12.02
N GLN A 280 -6.29 -17.40 -11.00
CA GLN A 280 -5.14 -18.15 -10.51
C GLN A 280 -5.54 -19.47 -9.87
N GLY A 281 -6.72 -19.54 -9.24
CA GLY A 281 -7.24 -20.74 -8.60
C GLY A 281 -6.44 -21.20 -7.36
N LEU A 282 -5.42 -20.46 -6.93
CA LEU A 282 -4.46 -20.82 -5.88
C LEU A 282 -4.97 -20.59 -4.44
N PHE A 283 -5.89 -19.65 -4.27
CA PHE A 283 -6.36 -19.21 -2.96
C PHE A 283 -7.87 -19.36 -2.82
N GLU A 284 -8.31 -19.69 -1.62
CA GLU A 284 -9.69 -19.53 -1.19
C GLU A 284 -9.85 -18.12 -0.63
N ILE A 285 -10.85 -17.41 -1.14
CA ILE A 285 -11.23 -16.09 -0.66
C ILE A 285 -12.11 -16.28 0.58
N ARG A 286 -11.59 -15.90 1.75
CA ARG A 286 -12.29 -16.02 3.03
C ARG A 286 -13.12 -14.79 3.35
N ASP A 287 -12.65 -13.61 2.97
CA ASP A 287 -13.34 -12.34 3.17
C ASP A 287 -12.89 -11.31 2.13
N ILE A 288 -13.81 -10.43 1.75
CA ILE A 288 -13.60 -9.29 0.86
C ILE A 288 -14.41 -8.10 1.38
N GLN A 289 -13.73 -6.99 1.62
CA GLN A 289 -14.37 -5.75 2.05
C GLN A 289 -13.83 -4.54 1.29
N ILE A 290 -14.64 -3.48 1.20
CA ILE A 290 -14.21 -2.17 0.72
C ILE A 290 -14.43 -1.18 1.85
N PHE A 291 -13.36 -0.55 2.30
CA PHE A 291 -13.40 0.52 3.28
C PHE A 291 -13.20 1.87 2.61
N GLU A 292 -13.69 2.92 3.27
CA GLU A 292 -13.40 4.30 2.90
C GLU A 292 -12.61 4.99 3.99
N SER A 293 -11.62 5.78 3.59
CA SER A 293 -10.85 6.65 4.48
C SER A 293 -11.00 8.09 4.02
N ASN A 294 -11.33 9.01 4.93
CA ASN A 294 -11.43 10.43 4.59
C ASN A 294 -10.07 10.97 4.14
N TRP A 295 -10.07 11.99 3.28
CA TRP A 295 -8.85 12.71 2.94
C TRP A 295 -8.31 13.52 4.12
N ASP A 296 -9.17 13.91 5.06
CA ASP A 296 -8.70 14.45 6.33
C ASP A 296 -8.09 13.34 7.18
N PRO A 297 -6.76 13.36 7.43
CA PRO A 297 -6.12 12.34 8.25
C PRO A 297 -6.59 12.36 9.71
N TYR A 298 -7.31 13.38 10.15
CA TYR A 298 -7.80 13.53 11.53
C TYR A 298 -9.32 13.41 11.65
N ASP A 299 -10.03 13.20 10.54
CA ASP A 299 -11.47 12.96 10.55
C ASP A 299 -11.78 11.46 10.47
N ASP A 300 -12.30 10.92 11.57
CA ASP A 300 -12.77 9.54 11.69
C ASP A 300 -14.29 9.40 11.46
N SER A 301 -14.98 10.50 11.17
CA SER A 301 -16.43 10.48 10.97
C SER A 301 -16.81 9.91 9.60
N ASP A 302 -17.96 9.26 9.53
CA ASP A 302 -18.55 8.85 8.25
C ASP A 302 -19.29 9.99 7.54
N GLY A 303 -19.30 11.20 8.12
CA GLY A 303 -20.01 12.36 7.60
C GLY A 303 -19.35 12.98 6.36
N ASP A 304 -20.12 13.82 5.67
CA ASP A 304 -19.67 14.56 4.48
C ASP A 304 -19.23 16.00 4.80
N VAL A 305 -19.15 16.35 6.09
CA VAL A 305 -18.86 17.72 6.53
C VAL A 305 -17.35 17.94 6.64
N VAL A 306 -16.81 18.76 5.74
CA VAL A 306 -15.43 19.23 5.85
C VAL A 306 -15.38 20.42 6.82
N SER A 307 -14.71 20.25 7.96
CA SER A 307 -14.65 21.28 9.01
C SER A 307 -13.76 22.47 8.64
N ASP A 308 -12.58 22.21 8.06
CA ASP A 308 -11.62 23.22 7.57
C ASP A 308 -10.93 22.71 6.31
N ASN A 309 -11.49 23.06 5.14
CA ASN A 309 -11.01 22.59 3.85
C ASN A 309 -9.56 23.02 3.54
N ILE A 310 -9.11 24.16 4.07
CA ILE A 310 -7.74 24.65 3.86
C ILE A 310 -6.77 23.77 4.64
N LYS A 311 -7.03 23.55 5.93
CA LYS A 311 -6.20 22.70 6.77
C LYS A 311 -6.18 21.25 6.28
N THR A 312 -7.34 20.71 5.89
CA THR A 312 -7.44 19.38 5.28
C THR A 312 -6.63 19.33 3.99
N GLY A 313 -6.71 20.35 3.13
CA GLY A 313 -5.94 20.44 1.89
C GLY A 313 -4.43 20.38 2.12
N VAL A 314 -3.91 21.13 3.11
CA VAL A 314 -2.49 21.10 3.50
C VAL A 314 -2.09 19.74 4.05
N SER A 315 -2.86 19.19 5.00
CA SER A 315 -2.54 17.90 5.64
C SER A 315 -2.56 16.75 4.63
N TYR A 316 -3.54 16.75 3.72
CA TYR A 316 -3.63 15.75 2.66
C TYR A 316 -2.50 15.91 1.64
N ALA A 317 -2.14 17.14 1.27
CA ALA A 317 -1.01 17.39 0.39
C ALA A 317 0.31 16.90 0.98
N MET A 318 0.53 17.05 2.29
CA MET A 318 1.70 16.49 2.97
C MET A 318 1.72 14.96 2.98
N CYS A 319 0.55 14.32 3.18
CA CYS A 319 0.42 12.86 3.03
C CYS A 319 0.85 12.40 1.63
N ILE A 320 0.31 13.01 0.57
CA ILE A 320 0.68 12.65 -0.81
C ILE A 320 2.13 13.02 -1.13
N ARG A 321 2.63 14.15 -0.62
CA ARG A 321 4.05 14.55 -0.73
C ARG A 321 4.96 13.48 -0.17
N SER A 322 4.69 13.01 1.05
CA SER A 322 5.52 12.00 1.70
C SER A 322 5.58 10.66 0.95
N VAL A 323 4.62 10.42 0.06
CA VAL A 323 4.55 9.22 -0.81
C VAL A 323 5.25 9.46 -2.15
N LEU A 324 5.09 10.63 -2.76
CA LEU A 324 5.51 10.90 -4.14
C LEU A 324 6.78 11.72 -4.28
N GLU A 325 7.23 12.40 -3.23
CA GLU A 325 8.35 13.34 -3.28
C GLU A 325 9.62 12.73 -3.90
N PRO A 326 10.07 11.52 -3.53
CA PRO A 326 11.26 10.92 -4.16
C PRO A 326 11.12 10.74 -5.67
N MET A 327 9.94 10.31 -6.13
CA MET A 327 9.64 10.10 -7.55
C MET A 327 9.55 11.42 -8.31
N ILE A 328 8.87 12.42 -7.73
CA ILE A 328 8.75 13.77 -8.30
C ILE A 328 10.13 14.44 -8.38
N ALA A 329 10.90 14.41 -7.30
CA ALA A 329 12.23 15.01 -7.24
C ALA A 329 13.19 14.35 -8.25
N SER A 330 13.10 13.04 -8.44
CA SER A 330 13.92 12.33 -9.42
C SER A 330 13.54 12.66 -10.88
N HIS A 331 12.27 12.90 -11.18
CA HIS A 331 11.80 13.12 -12.56
C HIS A 331 11.84 14.59 -12.97
N PHE A 332 11.41 15.48 -12.08
CA PHE A 332 11.27 16.92 -12.34
C PHE A 332 12.39 17.77 -11.70
N GLY A 333 13.14 17.19 -10.77
CA GLY A 333 14.10 17.91 -9.93
C GLY A 333 13.49 18.39 -8.61
N ALA A 334 14.30 18.39 -7.55
CA ALA A 334 13.85 18.75 -6.20
C ALA A 334 13.35 20.20 -6.07
N ALA A 335 13.80 21.11 -6.96
CA ALA A 335 13.47 22.53 -6.89
C ALA A 335 11.97 22.85 -7.07
N ILE A 336 11.20 21.95 -7.69
CA ILE A 336 9.77 22.17 -7.94
C ILE A 336 8.86 21.62 -6.83
N VAL A 337 9.39 20.81 -5.92
CA VAL A 337 8.60 19.99 -4.99
C VAL A 337 7.74 20.86 -4.07
N ASP A 338 8.34 21.86 -3.42
CA ASP A 338 7.63 22.72 -2.47
C ASP A 338 6.49 23.49 -3.16
N GLU A 339 6.77 24.09 -4.32
CA GLU A 339 5.79 24.85 -5.09
C GLU A 339 4.67 23.94 -5.63
N LEU A 340 5.01 22.75 -6.11
CA LEU A 340 4.04 21.76 -6.59
C LEU A 340 3.04 21.38 -5.49
N PHE A 341 3.55 21.01 -4.31
CA PHE A 341 2.68 20.56 -3.22
C PHE A 341 1.91 21.69 -2.55
N SER A 342 2.42 22.94 -2.61
CA SER A 342 1.66 24.15 -2.25
C SER A 342 0.44 24.34 -3.16
N ARG A 343 0.64 24.26 -4.48
CA ARG A 343 -0.46 24.35 -5.47
C ARG A 343 -1.44 23.19 -5.33
N PHE A 344 -0.92 21.98 -5.12
CA PHE A 344 -1.74 20.80 -4.89
C PHE A 344 -2.63 20.97 -3.66
N ALA A 345 -2.10 21.47 -2.53
CA ALA A 345 -2.87 21.76 -1.33
C ALA A 345 -4.04 22.73 -1.61
N MET A 346 -3.80 23.78 -2.40
CA MET A 346 -4.84 24.73 -2.79
C MET A 346 -5.92 24.08 -3.68
N ASN A 347 -5.52 23.22 -4.60
CA ASN A 347 -6.45 22.51 -5.48
C ASN A 347 -7.30 21.51 -4.70
N VAL A 348 -6.71 20.79 -3.74
CA VAL A 348 -7.43 19.92 -2.79
C VAL A 348 -8.42 20.75 -1.96
N ALA A 349 -7.99 21.87 -1.38
CA ALA A 349 -8.85 22.71 -0.56
C ALA A 349 -10.06 23.25 -1.36
N LYS A 350 -9.87 23.60 -2.64
CA LYS A 350 -10.96 24.02 -3.54
C LYS A 350 -11.90 22.87 -3.89
N HIS A 351 -11.38 21.67 -4.08
CA HIS A 351 -12.17 20.47 -4.35
C HIS A 351 -13.07 20.12 -3.17
N LEU A 352 -12.53 20.17 -1.95
CA LEU A 352 -13.25 19.88 -0.70
C LEU A 352 -14.39 20.84 -0.38
N LEU A 353 -14.46 22.03 -1.02
CA LEU A 353 -15.64 22.92 -0.94
C LEU A 353 -16.85 22.38 -1.71
N LYS A 354 -16.62 21.47 -2.66
CA LYS A 354 -17.64 20.93 -3.56
C LYS A 354 -18.05 19.52 -3.16
N GLU A 355 -17.09 18.70 -2.77
CA GLU A 355 -17.28 17.27 -2.52
C GLU A 355 -16.29 16.78 -1.47
N ASN A 356 -16.80 16.09 -0.44
CA ASN A 356 -15.95 15.33 0.47
C ASN A 356 -15.58 14.00 -0.19
N THR A 357 -14.34 13.83 -0.60
CA THR A 357 -13.88 12.62 -1.28
C THR A 357 -13.21 11.67 -0.30
N LYS A 358 -13.51 10.38 -0.41
CA LYS A 358 -12.95 9.32 0.42
C LYS A 358 -12.11 8.37 -0.43
N LEU A 359 -11.03 7.85 0.13
CA LEU A 359 -10.15 6.88 -0.51
C LEU A 359 -10.72 5.46 -0.33
N PRO A 360 -11.06 4.74 -1.42
CA PRO A 360 -11.45 3.34 -1.33
C PRO A 360 -10.23 2.45 -1.08
N ILE A 361 -10.31 1.63 -0.03
CA ILE A 361 -9.33 0.60 0.29
C ILE A 361 -10.00 -0.75 0.13
N LEU A 362 -9.46 -1.57 -0.77
CA LEU A 362 -9.87 -2.96 -0.94
C LEU A 362 -9.16 -3.79 0.12
N ALA A 363 -9.88 -4.67 0.80
CA ALA A 363 -9.32 -5.64 1.74
C ALA A 363 -9.71 -7.06 1.32
N LEU A 364 -8.73 -7.96 1.27
CA LEU A 364 -8.90 -9.36 0.91
C LEU A 364 -8.23 -10.25 1.96
N ARG A 365 -8.96 -11.25 2.42
CA ARG A 365 -8.44 -12.35 3.24
C ARG A 365 -8.36 -13.62 2.41
N LEU A 366 -7.16 -14.13 2.23
CA LEU A 366 -6.87 -15.27 1.36
C LEU A 366 -6.29 -16.42 2.17
N LYS A 367 -6.78 -17.63 1.95
CA LYS A 367 -6.21 -18.86 2.51
C LYS A 367 -5.62 -19.71 1.38
N LYS A 368 -4.40 -20.20 1.58
CA LYS A 368 -3.77 -21.11 0.62
C LYS A 368 -4.64 -22.36 0.43
N LYS A 369 -5.00 -22.70 -0.81
CA LYS A 369 -5.68 -23.97 -1.09
C LYS A 369 -4.72 -25.14 -0.94
N GLU A 370 -5.25 -26.26 -0.47
CA GLU A 370 -4.55 -27.53 -0.52
C GLU A 370 -4.35 -27.95 -1.97
N GLN A 371 -3.12 -28.25 -2.37
CA GLN A 371 -2.90 -28.91 -3.65
C GLN A 371 -3.42 -30.33 -3.50
N MET A 372 -4.52 -30.66 -4.18
CA MET A 372 -4.83 -32.06 -4.42
C MET A 372 -3.72 -32.57 -5.33
N PHE A 373 -2.77 -33.33 -4.78
CA PHE A 373 -1.97 -34.21 -5.62
C PHE A 373 -2.95 -35.16 -6.28
N SER A 374 -3.22 -34.94 -7.56
CA SER A 374 -3.76 -35.99 -8.39
C SER A 374 -2.65 -37.02 -8.50
N ASP A 375 -2.70 -38.05 -7.66
CA ASP A 375 -1.89 -39.26 -7.84
C ASP A 375 -2.22 -39.81 -9.23
N VAL A 376 -1.30 -39.61 -10.18
CA VAL A 376 -1.31 -40.24 -11.51
C VAL A 376 0.02 -40.92 -11.73
#